data_AF-A0A497RST9-F1
#
_entry.id   AF-A0A497RST9-F1
#
_cell.length_a   1.000
_cell.length_b   1.000
_cell.length_c   1.000
_cell.angle_alpha   90.00
_cell.angle_beta   90.00
_cell.angle_gamma   90.00
#
_symmetry.space_group_name_H-M   'P 1'
#
loop_
_entity.id
_entity.type
_entity.pdbx_description
1 polymer ?
#
loop_
_entity_poly.entity_id
_entity_poly.type
_entity_poly.pdbx_seq_one_letter_code
_entity_poly.pdbx_strand_id
1 'polypeptide(L)'
;MVETKSVSEAVEAWKEAITRVPAAYKKGIQRTTGFVEKAAAAEDVWIQRIQEAAARRAREAGLRKITDDQWKKAALEKGAARIGGGMQASVERFNRGISEVISVLQGVTLPPRTADPIQNVERVKAIVQAMVEHFRK
;
A
#
# COMPACT_ATOMS: atom_id res chain seq x y z
N MET A 1 9.12 -0.16 -43.17
CA MET A 1 8.08 0.37 -42.26
C MET A 1 7.36 -0.84 -41.68
N VAL A 2 7.21 -0.95 -40.36
CA VAL A 2 6.48 -2.08 -39.77
C VAL A 2 4.99 -1.75 -39.81
N GLU A 3 4.18 -2.61 -40.44
CA GLU A 3 2.74 -2.48 -40.45
C GLU A 3 2.17 -2.88 -39.07
N THR A 4 1.33 -2.02 -38.49
CA THR A 4 0.72 -2.23 -37.18
C THR A 4 -0.76 -1.95 -37.24
N LYS A 5 -1.53 -2.57 -36.35
CA LYS A 5 -2.94 -2.20 -36.09
C LYS A 5 -3.12 -0.69 -35.92
N SER A 6 -4.30 -0.20 -36.30
CA SER A 6 -4.65 1.20 -36.06
C SER A 6 -4.88 1.48 -34.57
N VAL A 7 -4.81 2.75 -34.16
CA VAL A 7 -5.17 3.16 -32.79
C VAL A 7 -6.61 2.77 -32.47
N SER A 8 -7.53 2.95 -33.42
CA SER A 8 -8.94 2.60 -33.24
C SER A 8 -9.11 1.10 -33.00
N GLU A 9 -8.47 0.27 -33.81
CA GLU A 9 -8.48 -1.19 -33.64
C GLU A 9 -7.89 -1.61 -32.29
N ALA A 10 -6.81 -0.94 -31.83
CA ALA A 10 -6.24 -1.20 -30.52
C ALA A 10 -7.18 -0.84 -29.36
N VAL A 11 -7.94 0.27 -29.49
CA VAL A 11 -8.90 0.72 -28.48
C VAL A 11 -10.11 -0.20 -28.42
N GLU A 12 -10.64 -0.64 -29.56
CA GLU A 12 -11.77 -1.58 -29.58
C GLU A 12 -11.38 -2.93 -28.96
N ALA A 13 -10.21 -3.47 -29.33
CA ALA A 13 -9.69 -4.68 -28.69
C ALA A 13 -9.51 -4.52 -27.18
N TRP A 14 -9.12 -3.32 -26.70
CA TRP A 14 -9.04 -3.02 -25.27
C TRP A 14 -10.41 -3.03 -24.60
N LYS A 15 -11.41 -2.38 -25.20
CA LYS A 15 -12.79 -2.35 -24.66
C LYS A 15 -13.38 -3.75 -24.56
N GLU A 16 -13.21 -4.58 -25.59
CA GLU A 16 -13.63 -5.97 -25.57
C GLU A 16 -12.95 -6.78 -24.46
N ALA A 17 -11.66 -6.52 -24.20
CA ALA A 17 -10.93 -7.21 -23.15
C ALA A 17 -11.46 -6.88 -21.74
N ILE A 18 -12.02 -5.69 -21.49
CA ILE A 18 -12.54 -5.27 -20.18
C ILE A 18 -13.55 -6.28 -19.62
N THR A 19 -14.40 -6.87 -20.48
CA THR A 19 -15.45 -7.81 -20.04
C THR A 19 -14.89 -9.20 -19.70
N ARG A 20 -13.83 -9.63 -20.39
CA ARG A 20 -13.25 -10.99 -20.27
C ARG A 20 -12.12 -11.09 -19.24
N VAL A 21 -11.28 -10.06 -19.15
CA VAL A 21 -10.04 -10.08 -18.34
C VAL A 21 -10.29 -10.36 -16.85
N PRO A 22 -11.31 -9.81 -16.17
CA PRO A 22 -11.53 -10.08 -14.75
C PRO A 22 -11.73 -11.57 -14.44
N ALA A 23 -12.47 -12.31 -15.28
CA ALA A 23 -12.69 -13.74 -15.12
C ALA A 23 -11.40 -14.55 -15.38
N ALA A 24 -10.67 -14.20 -16.43
CA ALA A 24 -9.39 -14.81 -16.75
C ALA A 24 -8.36 -14.61 -15.62
N TYR A 25 -8.30 -13.40 -15.05
CA TYR A 25 -7.46 -13.07 -13.90
C TYR A 25 -7.79 -13.96 -12.69
N LYS A 26 -9.07 -14.05 -12.30
CA LYS A 26 -9.51 -14.91 -11.18
C LYS A 26 -9.10 -16.36 -11.39
N LYS A 27 -9.29 -16.90 -12.60
CA LYS A 27 -8.89 -18.27 -12.96
C LYS A 27 -7.37 -18.47 -12.85
N GLY A 28 -6.58 -17.48 -13.24
CA GLY A 28 -5.13 -17.49 -13.06
C GLY A 28 -4.74 -17.56 -11.59
N ILE A 29 -5.31 -16.69 -10.75
CA ILE A 29 -5.06 -16.67 -9.30
C ILE A 29 -5.42 -18.00 -8.64
N GLN A 30 -6.55 -18.60 -9.01
CA GLN A 30 -6.99 -19.89 -8.46
C GLN A 30 -6.05 -21.05 -8.79
N ARG A 31 -5.27 -20.95 -9.87
CA ARG A 31 -4.29 -21.96 -10.27
C ARG A 31 -2.92 -21.77 -9.63
N THR A 32 -2.66 -20.60 -9.03
CA THR A 32 -1.36 -20.28 -8.45
C THR A 32 -1.09 -21.12 -7.21
N THR A 33 0.10 -21.73 -7.14
CA THR A 33 0.55 -22.49 -5.96
C THR A 33 1.93 -22.03 -5.49
N GLY A 34 2.14 -22.05 -4.17
CA GLY A 34 3.41 -21.70 -3.54
C GLY A 34 3.82 -20.23 -3.68
N PHE A 35 2.85 -19.31 -3.87
CA PHE A 35 3.16 -17.90 -4.10
C PHE A 35 4.02 -17.29 -2.99
N VAL A 36 3.64 -17.50 -1.71
CA VAL A 36 4.31 -16.88 -0.56
C VAL A 36 5.76 -17.35 -0.47
N GLU A 37 6.00 -18.65 -0.54
CA GLU A 37 7.35 -19.24 -0.49
C GLU A 37 8.24 -18.74 -1.63
N LYS A 38 7.73 -18.80 -2.87
CA LYS A 38 8.47 -18.35 -4.05
C LYS A 38 8.75 -16.85 -4.03
N ALA A 39 7.79 -16.04 -3.54
CA ALA A 39 7.97 -14.61 -3.39
C ALA A 39 9.02 -14.28 -2.32
N ALA A 40 8.99 -14.96 -1.18
CA ALA A 40 9.97 -14.80 -0.12
C ALA A 40 11.39 -15.21 -0.58
N ALA A 41 11.51 -16.29 -1.34
CA ALA A 41 12.80 -16.70 -1.92
C ALA A 41 13.34 -15.73 -2.98
N ALA A 42 12.50 -14.83 -3.52
CA ALA A 42 12.88 -13.85 -4.53
C ALA A 42 13.21 -12.45 -3.94
N GLU A 43 13.39 -12.35 -2.63
CA GLU A 43 13.66 -11.06 -1.94
C GLU A 43 14.88 -10.34 -2.53
N ASP A 44 16.00 -11.04 -2.76
CA ASP A 44 17.21 -10.43 -3.33
C ASP A 44 16.97 -9.86 -4.73
N VAL A 45 16.18 -10.57 -5.54
CA VAL A 45 15.78 -10.09 -6.87
C VAL A 45 14.91 -8.84 -6.74
N TRP A 46 13.97 -8.83 -5.80
CA TRP A 46 13.14 -7.65 -5.55
C TRP A 46 14.01 -6.44 -5.15
N ILE A 47 14.95 -6.61 -4.21
CA ILE A 47 15.89 -5.58 -3.77
C ILE A 47 16.69 -5.03 -4.96
N GLN A 48 17.29 -5.92 -5.78
CA GLN A 48 18.06 -5.52 -6.96
C GLN A 48 17.22 -4.66 -7.91
N ARG A 49 15.98 -5.05 -8.21
CA ARG A 49 15.11 -4.31 -9.14
C ARG A 49 14.69 -2.95 -8.59
N ILE A 50 14.47 -2.83 -7.28
CA ILE A 50 14.22 -1.54 -6.64
C ILE A 50 15.45 -0.63 -6.75
N GLN A 51 16.65 -1.15 -6.52
CA GLN A 51 17.90 -0.40 -6.68
C GLN A 51 18.10 0.08 -8.12
N GLU A 52 17.88 -0.79 -9.12
CA GLU A 52 17.93 -0.41 -10.55
C GLU A 52 16.92 0.71 -10.87
N ALA A 53 15.69 0.61 -10.35
CA ALA A 53 14.66 1.63 -10.54
C ALA A 53 15.03 2.97 -9.86
N ALA A 54 15.65 2.93 -8.69
CA ALA A 54 16.15 4.09 -7.97
C ALA A 54 17.32 4.74 -8.72
N ALA A 55 18.29 3.95 -9.17
CA ALA A 55 19.46 4.42 -9.91
C ALA A 55 19.07 5.18 -11.19
N ARG A 56 18.06 4.69 -11.92
CA ARG A 56 17.52 5.37 -13.11
C ARG A 56 16.47 6.45 -12.82
N ARG A 57 16.26 6.82 -11.55
CA ARG A 57 15.27 7.82 -11.10
C ARG A 57 13.87 7.58 -11.66
N ALA A 58 13.44 6.31 -11.72
CA ALA A 58 12.18 5.92 -12.39
C ALA A 58 10.95 6.63 -11.81
N ARG A 59 10.94 6.88 -10.50
CA ARG A 59 9.86 7.62 -9.82
C ARG A 59 9.75 9.05 -10.32
N GLU A 60 10.85 9.80 -10.32
CA GLU A 60 10.88 11.19 -10.79
C GLU A 60 10.46 11.26 -12.26
N ALA A 61 11.03 10.39 -13.10
CA ALA A 61 10.69 10.32 -14.51
C ALA A 61 9.21 10.01 -14.75
N GLY A 62 8.56 9.22 -13.88
CA GLY A 62 7.12 8.96 -13.92
C GLY A 62 6.28 10.15 -13.48
N LEU A 63 6.66 10.82 -12.38
CA LEU A 63 5.95 11.99 -11.85
C LEU A 63 5.97 13.16 -12.83
N ARG A 64 7.08 13.36 -13.57
CA ARG A 64 7.18 14.39 -14.60
C ARG A 64 6.22 14.18 -15.80
N LYS A 65 5.55 13.03 -15.90
CA LYS A 65 4.59 12.71 -16.98
C LYS A 65 3.15 13.05 -16.62
N ILE A 66 2.89 13.48 -15.40
CA ILE A 66 1.54 13.80 -14.93
C ILE A 66 1.50 15.17 -14.28
N THR A 67 0.31 15.75 -14.20
CA THR A 67 0.05 16.98 -13.44
C THR A 67 -0.71 16.69 -12.15
N ASP A 68 -0.69 17.65 -11.22
CA ASP A 68 -1.50 17.59 -10.00
C ASP A 68 -2.99 17.41 -10.30
N ASP A 69 -3.52 18.07 -11.33
CA ASP A 69 -4.94 17.96 -11.70
C ASP A 69 -5.30 16.57 -12.22
N GLN A 70 -4.43 15.96 -13.03
CA GLN A 70 -4.61 14.59 -13.48
C GLN A 70 -4.61 13.61 -12.30
N TRP A 71 -3.70 13.79 -11.36
CA TRP A 71 -3.63 12.99 -10.14
C TRP A 71 -4.87 13.19 -9.26
N LYS A 72 -5.26 14.44 -8.97
CA LYS A 72 -6.45 14.78 -8.18
C LYS A 72 -7.69 14.17 -8.80
N LYS A 73 -7.90 14.33 -10.10
CA LYS A 73 -9.05 13.76 -10.82
C LYS A 73 -9.09 12.24 -10.66
N ALA A 74 -7.97 11.55 -10.90
CA ALA A 74 -7.92 10.09 -10.77
C ALA A 74 -8.16 9.62 -9.33
N ALA A 75 -7.63 10.33 -8.33
CA ALA A 75 -7.82 10.03 -6.92
C ALA A 75 -9.28 10.23 -6.48
N LEU A 76 -9.90 11.35 -6.88
CA LEU A 76 -11.30 11.68 -6.56
C LEU A 76 -12.28 10.72 -7.23
N GLU A 77 -12.10 10.44 -8.53
CA GLU A 77 -13.08 9.64 -9.28
C GLU A 77 -12.89 8.14 -9.06
N LYS A 78 -11.66 7.62 -9.20
CA LYS A 78 -11.39 6.18 -9.15
C LYS A 78 -10.99 5.73 -7.76
N GLY A 79 -10.17 6.52 -7.07
CA GLY A 79 -9.66 6.19 -5.74
C GLY A 79 -10.79 6.17 -4.70
N ALA A 80 -11.59 7.24 -4.63
CA ALA A 80 -12.69 7.35 -3.68
C ALA A 80 -13.74 6.24 -3.87
N ALA A 81 -14.06 5.86 -5.11
CA ALA A 81 -15.00 4.79 -5.40
C ALA A 81 -14.49 3.39 -4.93
N ARG A 82 -13.17 3.17 -4.92
CA ARG A 82 -12.57 1.86 -4.59
C ARG A 82 -12.27 1.70 -3.11
N ILE A 83 -11.88 2.77 -2.42
CA ILE A 83 -11.32 2.69 -1.07
C ILE A 83 -12.34 2.13 -0.05
N GLY A 84 -13.61 2.54 -0.13
CA GLY A 84 -14.65 2.11 0.82
C GLY A 84 -14.87 0.59 0.82
N GLY A 85 -14.96 -0.03 -0.35
CA GLY A 85 -15.11 -1.50 -0.46
C GLY A 85 -13.89 -2.26 0.08
N GLY A 86 -12.69 -1.75 -0.19
CA GLY A 86 -11.45 -2.33 0.35
C GLY A 86 -11.34 -2.19 1.87
N MET A 87 -11.74 -1.05 2.43
CA MET A 87 -11.81 -0.83 3.87
C MET A 87 -12.82 -1.77 4.53
N GLN A 88 -14.04 -1.86 3.99
CA GLN A 88 -15.08 -2.75 4.51
C GLN A 88 -14.61 -4.22 4.54
N ALA A 89 -14.00 -4.69 3.45
CA ALA A 89 -13.46 -6.05 3.37
C ALA A 89 -12.28 -6.29 4.33
N SER A 90 -11.63 -5.23 4.81
CA SER A 90 -10.45 -5.31 5.68
C SER A 90 -10.77 -5.01 7.15
N VAL A 91 -12.03 -4.79 7.54
CA VAL A 91 -12.42 -4.41 8.91
C VAL A 91 -11.86 -5.37 9.94
N GLU A 92 -11.95 -6.68 9.75
CA GLU A 92 -11.41 -7.64 10.71
C GLU A 92 -9.88 -7.60 10.80
N ARG A 93 -9.19 -7.40 9.67
CA ARG A 93 -7.73 -7.24 9.65
C ARG A 93 -7.32 -5.97 10.38
N PHE A 94 -8.04 -4.87 10.16
CA PHE A 94 -7.85 -3.63 10.89
C PHE A 94 -8.09 -3.85 12.38
N ASN A 95 -9.20 -4.49 12.77
CA ASN A 95 -9.53 -4.81 14.15
C ASN A 95 -8.39 -5.56 14.83
N ARG A 96 -7.87 -6.63 14.22
CA ARG A 96 -6.73 -7.38 14.78
C ARG A 96 -5.47 -6.51 14.96
N GLY A 97 -5.11 -5.74 13.93
CA GLY A 97 -3.91 -4.89 13.98
C GLY A 97 -4.02 -3.74 14.98
N ILE A 98 -5.18 -3.05 15.01
CA ILE A 98 -5.39 -1.93 15.93
C ILE A 98 -5.58 -2.41 17.37
N SER A 99 -6.16 -3.60 17.59
CA SER A 99 -6.25 -4.19 18.92
C SER A 99 -4.87 -4.36 19.55
N GLU A 100 -3.87 -4.84 18.80
CA GLU A 100 -2.50 -4.97 19.30
C GLU A 100 -1.91 -3.62 19.75
N VAL A 101 -2.03 -2.59 18.90
CA VAL A 101 -1.59 -1.23 19.23
C VAL A 101 -2.29 -0.70 20.49
N ILE A 102 -3.62 -0.84 20.57
CA ILE A 102 -4.41 -0.39 21.72
C ILE A 102 -4.00 -1.15 22.98
N SER A 103 -3.78 -2.46 22.91
CA SER A 103 -3.36 -3.26 24.06
C SER A 103 -1.99 -2.83 24.60
N VAL A 104 -1.02 -2.54 23.73
CA VAL A 104 0.28 -1.99 24.15
C VAL A 104 0.10 -0.66 24.88
N LEU A 105 -0.68 0.26 24.30
CA LEU A 105 -0.95 1.57 24.91
C LEU A 105 -1.67 1.46 26.26
N GLN A 106 -2.64 0.54 26.39
CA GLN A 106 -3.37 0.31 27.63
C GLN A 106 -2.49 -0.30 28.73
N GLY A 107 -1.42 -1.00 28.36
CA GLY A 107 -0.43 -1.52 29.30
C GLY A 107 0.54 -0.45 29.85
N VAL A 108 0.58 0.74 29.26
CA VAL A 108 1.51 1.80 29.68
C VAL A 108 1.06 2.42 30.99
N THR A 109 1.89 2.30 32.02
CA THR A 109 1.74 3.09 33.25
C THR A 109 2.39 4.46 33.05
N LEU A 110 1.58 5.51 33.05
CA LEU A 110 2.07 6.88 32.87
C LEU A 110 2.55 7.47 34.20
N PRO A 111 3.67 8.22 34.23
CA PRO A 111 4.06 9.02 35.38
C PRO A 111 2.94 9.99 35.81
N PRO A 112 2.84 10.37 37.09
CA PRO A 112 1.85 11.33 37.56
C PRO A 112 1.83 12.61 36.70
N ARG A 113 0.63 13.14 36.44
CA ARG A 113 0.49 14.42 35.74
C ARG A 113 0.86 15.56 36.68
N THR A 114 1.63 16.54 36.20
CA THR A 114 2.03 17.71 36.99
C THR A 114 1.46 19.00 36.39
N ALA A 115 1.57 20.12 37.12
CA ALA A 115 1.16 21.43 36.61
C ALA A 115 2.15 22.00 35.58
N ASP A 116 3.40 21.52 35.59
CA ASP A 116 4.43 21.93 34.64
C ASP A 116 4.23 21.21 33.29
N PRO A 117 3.93 21.93 32.20
CA PRO A 117 3.78 21.33 30.88
C PRO A 117 5.03 20.58 30.40
N ILE A 118 6.22 21.03 30.79
CA ILE A 118 7.49 20.42 30.37
C ILE A 118 7.67 19.05 31.03
N GLN A 119 7.40 18.93 32.33
CA GLN A 119 7.45 17.65 33.04
C GLN A 119 6.44 16.62 32.49
N ASN A 120 5.29 17.07 31.98
CA ASN A 120 4.30 16.19 31.38
C ASN A 120 4.76 15.52 30.08
N VAL A 121 5.84 16.00 29.44
CA VAL A 121 6.44 15.36 28.25
C VAL A 121 6.94 13.95 28.58
N GLU A 122 7.39 13.68 29.81
CA GLU A 122 7.83 12.34 30.21
C GLU A 122 6.72 11.29 30.09
N ARG A 123 5.44 11.69 30.12
CA ARG A 123 4.30 10.79 29.86
C ARG A 123 4.23 10.36 28.39
N VAL A 124 4.55 11.27 27.46
CA VAL A 124 4.61 10.95 26.02
C VAL A 124 5.80 10.03 25.75
N LYS A 125 6.93 10.28 26.41
CA LYS A 125 8.12 9.44 26.30
C LYS A 125 7.82 7.98 26.69
N ALA A 126 7.10 7.75 27.78
CA ALA A 126 6.68 6.39 28.19
C ALA A 126 5.84 5.68 27.11
N ILE A 127 4.92 6.39 26.45
CA ILE A 127 4.12 5.86 25.33
C ILE A 127 5.01 5.49 24.15
N VAL A 128 5.91 6.40 23.74
CA VAL A 128 6.81 6.18 22.60
C VAL A 128 7.75 5.01 22.89
N GLN A 129 8.31 4.91 24.10
CA GLN A 129 9.16 3.80 24.52
C GLN A 129 8.44 2.46 24.37
N ALA A 130 7.24 2.32 24.95
CA ALA A 130 6.46 1.10 24.86
C ALA A 130 6.15 0.71 23.40
N MET A 131 5.78 1.67 22.57
CA MET A 131 5.49 1.43 21.15
C MET A 131 6.75 1.03 20.37
N VAL A 132 7.88 1.69 20.62
CA VAL A 132 9.15 1.37 19.95
C VAL A 132 9.65 0.00 20.40
N GLU A 133 9.65 -0.30 21.70
CA GLU A 133 10.09 -1.59 22.23
C GLU A 133 9.25 -2.74 21.68
N HIS A 134 7.93 -2.58 21.58
CA HIS A 134 7.05 -3.64 21.08
C HIS A 134 7.15 -3.85 19.56
N PHE A 135 7.21 -2.77 18.76
CA PHE A 135 7.09 -2.86 17.30
C PHE A 135 8.42 -2.78 16.53
N ARG A 136 9.53 -2.46 17.18
CA ARG A 136 10.85 -2.49 16.56
C ARG A 136 11.28 -3.95 16.38
N LYS A 137 11.10 -4.46 15.16
CA LYS A 137 11.68 -5.73 14.69
C LYS A 137 13.10 -5.52 14.21
#